data_AF-A0A9D9YI44-F1
#
_entry.id   AF-A0A9D9YI44-F1
#
_cell.length_a   1.000
_cell.length_b   1.000
_cell.length_c   1.000
_cell.angle_alpha   90.00
_cell.angle_beta   90.00
_cell.angle_gamma   90.00
#
_symmetry.space_group_name_H-M   'P 1'
#
loop_
_entity.id
_entity.type
_entity.pdbx_description
1 polymer ?
#
loop_
_entity_poly.entity_id
_entity_poly.type
_entity_poly.pdbx_seq_one_letter_code
_entity_poly.pdbx_strand_id
1 'polypeptide(L)'
;MIRRLSAFLAPLLVALAVYTTTPLAFAAVNAPDSTFSRISVDKTSVKADGIDNARLSLTLRDSNLLPLDGAEVTLISSRGAMDEMIAEQGTTNSLGQARFLLRSLKDGTSTYTARVGDYILNRSVTVTFRDGLAISLQVGDLIKIPDDGDALNLNDTAVYYYAVNGKRYVFPNEKVFFSWYPDFSRVKIIPNDQMSLIPIGANITYRPGSRMVKFQTDPKTYVVTKGGTLRWAKTEGVARGLFGESWNQYIDDISEGFYVNYRIGTPLDSALDAPLDLIRSSVQSIDQDRGLVDNRFP
;
A
#
# COMPACT_ATOMS: atom_id res chain seq x y z
N MET A 1 47.75 -12.53 -87.35
CA MET A 1 46.51 -13.34 -87.20
C MET A 1 46.14 -13.33 -85.71
N ILE A 2 45.38 -12.32 -85.27
CA ILE A 2 45.07 -12.08 -83.84
C ILE A 2 43.62 -12.46 -83.62
N ARG A 3 43.36 -13.57 -82.91
CA ARG A 3 42.01 -14.00 -82.52
C ARG A 3 41.67 -13.46 -81.14
N ARG A 4 40.62 -12.63 -81.09
CA ARG A 4 39.89 -12.25 -79.87
C ARG A 4 39.17 -13.48 -79.33
N LEU A 5 39.26 -13.73 -78.02
CA LEU A 5 38.33 -14.60 -77.30
C LEU A 5 37.65 -13.77 -76.21
N SER A 6 36.32 -13.71 -76.30
CA SER A 6 35.44 -12.97 -75.41
C SER A 6 34.84 -13.92 -74.37
N ALA A 7 34.94 -13.50 -73.11
CA ALA A 7 34.08 -13.72 -71.92
C ALA A 7 33.29 -15.04 -71.75
N PHE A 8 33.32 -15.60 -70.53
CA PHE A 8 32.12 -15.82 -69.70
C PHE A 8 32.55 -15.99 -68.23
N LEU A 9 32.23 -14.99 -67.39
CA LEU A 9 32.37 -15.04 -65.93
C LEU A 9 31.02 -15.48 -65.37
N ALA A 10 30.92 -16.66 -64.77
CA ALA A 10 29.72 -17.10 -64.07
C ALA A 10 29.63 -16.41 -62.70
N PRO A 11 28.45 -15.92 -62.26
CA PRO A 11 28.31 -15.33 -60.94
C PRO A 11 28.23 -16.43 -59.88
N LEU A 12 29.07 -16.33 -58.85
CA LEU A 12 29.03 -17.17 -57.66
C LEU A 12 27.78 -16.79 -56.84
N LEU A 13 26.78 -17.66 -56.81
CA LEU A 13 25.59 -17.50 -55.98
C LEU A 13 25.96 -17.78 -54.51
N VAL A 14 26.05 -16.74 -53.68
CA VAL A 14 26.19 -16.89 -52.23
C VAL A 14 24.81 -17.17 -51.64
N ALA A 15 24.58 -18.41 -51.20
CA ALA A 15 23.38 -18.78 -50.46
C ALA A 15 23.46 -18.19 -49.04
N LEU A 16 22.64 -17.18 -48.76
CA LEU A 16 22.44 -16.64 -47.41
C LEU A 16 21.57 -17.62 -46.63
N ALA A 17 22.15 -18.34 -45.67
CA ALA A 17 21.39 -19.13 -44.71
C ALA A 17 20.66 -18.16 -43.76
N VAL A 18 19.35 -18.01 -43.95
CA VAL A 18 18.49 -17.31 -42.99
C VAL A 18 18.19 -18.28 -41.85
N TYR A 19 18.87 -18.11 -40.72
CA TYR A 19 18.52 -18.80 -39.49
C TYR A 19 17.26 -18.15 -38.93
N THR A 20 16.09 -18.72 -39.23
CA THR A 20 14.88 -18.34 -38.50
C THR A 20 14.98 -18.94 -37.11
N THR A 21 15.27 -18.11 -36.11
CA THR A 21 15.06 -18.48 -34.72
C THR A 21 13.55 -18.70 -34.57
N THR A 22 13.12 -19.95 -34.40
CA THR A 22 11.76 -20.20 -33.94
C THR A 22 11.61 -19.47 -32.61
N PRO A 23 10.63 -18.57 -32.46
CA PRO A 23 10.35 -18.03 -31.13
C PRO A 23 10.05 -19.23 -30.23
N LEU A 24 10.76 -19.34 -29.11
CA LEU A 24 10.45 -20.29 -28.05
C LEU A 24 8.97 -20.09 -27.72
N ALA A 25 8.14 -21.07 -28.08
CA ALA A 25 6.78 -21.12 -27.56
C ALA A 25 6.92 -21.13 -26.04
N PHE A 26 6.31 -20.16 -25.36
CA PHE A 26 6.02 -20.28 -23.94
C PHE A 26 5.36 -21.65 -23.77
N ALA A 27 6.00 -22.56 -23.03
CA ALA A 27 5.34 -23.81 -22.67
C ALA A 27 4.02 -23.40 -22.02
N ALA A 28 2.89 -23.86 -22.58
CA ALA A 28 1.63 -23.76 -21.89
C ALA A 28 1.89 -24.39 -20.51
N VAL A 29 1.80 -23.59 -19.44
CA VAL A 29 1.84 -24.13 -18.08
C VAL A 29 0.79 -25.24 -18.08
N ASN A 30 1.21 -26.48 -17.81
CA ASN A 30 0.27 -27.59 -17.74
C ASN A 30 -0.85 -27.16 -16.79
N ALA A 31 -2.10 -27.27 -17.22
CA ALA A 31 -3.22 -26.76 -16.43
C ALA A 31 -3.26 -27.47 -15.07
N PRO A 32 -3.52 -26.75 -13.96
CA PRO A 32 -3.66 -27.41 -12.67
C PRO A 32 -4.80 -28.43 -12.67
N ASP A 33 -4.58 -29.57 -12.02
CA ASP A 33 -5.58 -30.60 -11.82
C ASP A 33 -6.04 -30.59 -10.36
N SER A 34 -7.35 -30.42 -10.12
CA SER A 34 -7.92 -30.35 -8.77
C SER A 34 -7.87 -31.66 -7.99
N THR A 35 -7.67 -32.79 -8.67
CA THR A 35 -7.55 -34.13 -8.10
C THR A 35 -6.17 -34.31 -7.47
N PHE A 36 -5.14 -33.70 -8.05
CA PHE A 36 -3.74 -33.85 -7.63
C PHE A 36 -3.18 -32.62 -6.93
N SER A 37 -3.79 -31.46 -7.14
CA SER A 37 -3.51 -30.26 -6.38
C SER A 37 -4.08 -30.35 -4.96
N ARG A 38 -3.45 -29.66 -4.03
CA ARG A 38 -3.80 -29.66 -2.60
C ARG A 38 -3.75 -28.24 -2.06
N ILE A 39 -4.71 -27.90 -1.21
CA ILE A 39 -4.78 -26.66 -0.43
C ILE A 39 -5.03 -27.04 1.02
N SER A 40 -4.29 -26.44 1.94
CA SER A 40 -4.35 -26.76 3.37
C SER A 40 -4.02 -25.52 4.20
N VAL A 41 -4.46 -25.51 5.46
CA VAL A 41 -4.10 -24.50 6.47
C VAL A 41 -3.59 -25.21 7.71
N ASP A 42 -2.63 -24.60 8.40
CA ASP A 42 -2.10 -25.10 9.67
C ASP A 42 -3.09 -24.93 10.84
N LYS A 43 -3.92 -23.87 10.79
CA LYS A 43 -4.97 -23.55 11.76
C LYS A 43 -6.28 -23.27 11.04
N THR A 44 -7.38 -23.78 11.58
CA THR A 44 -8.75 -23.48 11.10
C THR A 44 -9.44 -22.40 11.94
N SER A 45 -8.83 -21.93 13.02
CA SER A 45 -9.31 -20.78 13.79
C SER A 45 -8.14 -19.99 14.38
N VAL A 46 -8.25 -18.66 14.31
CA VAL A 46 -7.25 -17.70 14.80
C VAL A 46 -7.95 -16.48 15.37
N LYS A 47 -7.25 -15.72 16.21
CA LYS A 47 -7.76 -14.43 16.69
C LYS A 47 -7.74 -13.39 15.57
N ALA A 48 -8.77 -12.56 15.51
CA ALA A 48 -8.90 -11.50 14.51
C ALA A 48 -8.31 -10.17 15.04
N ASP A 49 -7.05 -10.20 15.49
CA ASP A 49 -6.32 -9.04 16.01
C ASP A 49 -5.27 -8.48 15.04
N GLY A 50 -5.25 -8.97 13.79
CA GLY A 50 -4.27 -8.58 12.78
C GLY A 50 -2.84 -9.10 13.05
N ILE A 51 -2.64 -9.89 14.11
CA ILE A 51 -1.34 -10.45 14.51
C ILE A 51 -1.37 -11.98 14.42
N ASP A 52 -2.35 -12.63 15.07
CA ASP A 52 -2.55 -14.07 14.93
C ASP A 52 -2.93 -14.40 13.48
N ASN A 53 -2.43 -15.54 13.02
CA ASN A 53 -2.45 -15.89 11.62
C ASN A 53 -2.53 -17.40 11.42
N ALA A 54 -3.16 -17.78 10.31
CA ALA A 54 -3.13 -19.12 9.75
C ALA A 54 -2.26 -19.09 8.50
N ARG A 55 -1.40 -20.10 8.33
CA ARG A 55 -0.58 -20.28 7.13
C ARG A 55 -1.25 -21.25 6.17
N LEU A 56 -1.61 -20.74 5.00
CA LEU A 56 -2.13 -21.52 3.90
C LEU A 56 -0.98 -22.06 3.05
N SER A 57 -0.98 -23.37 2.82
CA SER A 57 -0.03 -24.07 1.94
C SER A 57 -0.76 -24.69 0.76
N LEU A 58 -0.27 -24.36 -0.44
CA LEU A 58 -0.78 -24.86 -1.72
C LEU A 58 0.30 -25.75 -2.36
N THR A 59 -0.13 -26.84 -2.99
CA THR A 59 0.70 -27.64 -3.91
C THR A 59 -0.09 -27.85 -5.19
N LEU A 60 0.45 -27.37 -6.30
CA LEU A 60 -0.16 -27.47 -7.62
C LEU A 60 0.50 -28.57 -8.45
N ARG A 61 -0.33 -29.44 -9.01
CA ARG A 61 0.07 -30.49 -9.94
C ARG A 61 -0.86 -30.54 -11.12
N ASP A 62 -0.34 -30.95 -12.28
CA ASP A 62 -1.16 -31.27 -13.44
C ASP A 62 -1.76 -32.68 -13.36
N SER A 63 -2.49 -33.09 -14.42
CA SER A 63 -3.11 -34.41 -14.55
C SER A 63 -2.10 -35.56 -14.65
N ASN A 64 -0.82 -35.28 -14.92
CA ASN A 64 0.27 -36.24 -14.98
C ASN A 64 1.05 -36.33 -13.65
N LEU A 65 0.53 -35.74 -12.57
CA LEU A 65 1.17 -35.65 -11.25
C LEU A 65 2.45 -34.79 -11.23
N LEU A 66 2.76 -34.03 -12.29
CA LEU A 66 3.95 -33.18 -12.31
C LEU A 66 3.70 -31.88 -11.54
N PRO A 67 4.67 -31.41 -10.72
CA PRO A 67 4.55 -30.13 -10.05
C PRO A 67 4.57 -28.98 -11.06
N LEU A 68 3.74 -27.97 -10.83
CA LEU A 68 3.71 -26.76 -11.64
C LEU A 68 4.66 -25.72 -11.06
N ASP A 69 5.86 -25.57 -11.63
CA ASP A 69 6.83 -24.54 -11.25
C ASP A 69 6.51 -23.19 -11.91
N GLY A 70 6.78 -22.08 -11.22
CA GLY A 70 6.63 -20.74 -11.78
C GLY A 70 5.20 -20.24 -11.96
N ALA A 71 4.19 -20.94 -11.45
CA ALA A 71 2.80 -20.53 -11.54
C ALA A 71 2.50 -19.43 -10.51
N GLU A 72 2.02 -18.28 -10.97
CA GLU A 72 1.54 -17.19 -10.12
C GLU A 72 0.18 -17.55 -9.52
N VAL A 73 0.08 -17.45 -8.19
CA VAL A 73 -1.10 -17.85 -7.42
C VAL A 73 -1.74 -16.62 -6.79
N THR A 74 -3.01 -16.41 -7.08
CA THR A 74 -3.86 -15.42 -6.41
C THR A 74 -4.83 -16.12 -5.48
N LEU A 75 -4.90 -15.72 -4.21
CA LEU A 75 -5.93 -16.23 -3.29
C LEU A 75 -7.24 -15.47 -3.45
N ILE A 76 -8.34 -16.20 -3.31
CA ILE A 76 -9.69 -15.64 -3.32
C ILE A 76 -10.33 -15.96 -1.97
N SER A 77 -10.76 -14.92 -1.26
CA SER A 77 -11.49 -15.00 0.01
C SER A 77 -12.99 -14.80 -0.23
N SER A 78 -13.84 -15.58 0.44
CA SER A 78 -15.29 -15.37 0.44
C SER A 78 -15.72 -14.06 1.12
N ARG A 79 -14.85 -13.45 1.94
CA ARG A 79 -15.08 -12.15 2.59
C ARG A 79 -14.39 -11.00 1.87
N GLY A 80 -13.76 -11.27 0.72
CA GLY A 80 -13.04 -10.28 -0.08
C GLY A 80 -12.02 -9.52 0.77
N ALA A 81 -12.14 -8.19 0.79
CA ALA A 81 -11.18 -7.23 1.33
C ALA A 81 -11.12 -7.18 2.84
N MET A 82 -11.97 -7.94 3.52
CA MET A 82 -12.04 -7.91 4.97
C MET A 82 -10.87 -8.66 5.60
N ASP A 83 -10.23 -9.55 4.85
CA ASP A 83 -9.10 -10.35 5.31
C ASP A 83 -7.80 -9.89 4.64
N GLU A 84 -6.70 -9.94 5.39
CA GLU A 84 -5.36 -9.68 4.86
C GLU A 84 -4.72 -11.00 4.44
N MET A 85 -4.29 -11.07 3.17
CA MET A 85 -3.64 -12.24 2.58
C MET A 85 -2.22 -11.85 2.14
N ILE A 86 -1.22 -12.28 2.91
CA ILE A 86 0.18 -11.94 2.66
C ILE A 86 0.86 -13.11 1.96
N ALA A 87 1.37 -12.89 0.75
CA ALA A 87 2.16 -13.90 0.05
C ALA A 87 3.55 -14.03 0.70
N GLU A 88 3.80 -15.13 1.43
CA GLU A 88 5.17 -15.53 1.79
C GLU A 88 5.90 -16.09 0.57
N GLN A 89 5.15 -16.71 -0.34
CA GLN A 89 5.60 -17.23 -1.61
C GLN A 89 4.41 -17.31 -2.57
N GLY A 90 4.17 -16.25 -3.35
CA GLY A 90 3.02 -16.13 -4.27
C GLY A 90 3.18 -16.87 -5.60
N THR A 91 4.40 -17.25 -5.98
CA THR A 91 4.69 -18.06 -7.16
C THR A 91 5.14 -19.45 -6.73
N THR A 92 4.64 -20.49 -7.39
CA THR A 92 5.04 -21.86 -7.06
C THR A 92 6.54 -22.08 -7.34
N ASN A 93 7.19 -22.88 -6.48
CA ASN A 93 8.56 -23.33 -6.69
C ASN A 93 8.62 -24.62 -7.53
N SER A 94 9.81 -25.18 -7.71
CA SER A 94 10.05 -26.43 -8.44
C SER A 94 9.32 -27.66 -7.89
N LEU A 95 8.77 -27.58 -6.68
CA LEU A 95 7.92 -28.61 -6.06
C LEU A 95 6.42 -28.33 -6.23
N GLY A 96 6.06 -27.27 -6.96
CA GLY A 96 4.69 -26.82 -7.18
C GLY A 96 4.08 -26.09 -5.99
N GLN A 97 4.88 -25.60 -5.03
CA GLN A 97 4.39 -25.11 -3.74
C GLN A 97 4.32 -23.59 -3.67
N ALA A 98 3.22 -23.05 -3.13
CA ALA A 98 3.04 -21.63 -2.78
C ALA A 98 2.54 -21.50 -1.33
N ARG A 99 2.80 -20.36 -0.68
CA ARG A 99 2.48 -20.13 0.74
C ARG A 99 1.99 -18.71 1.01
N PHE A 100 0.98 -18.61 1.87
CA PHE A 100 0.34 -17.36 2.26
C PHE A 100 0.05 -17.32 3.76
N LEU A 101 0.11 -16.14 4.37
CA LEU A 101 -0.41 -15.87 5.70
C LEU A 101 -1.79 -15.22 5.58
N LEU A 102 -2.72 -15.69 6.41
CA LEU A 102 -4.09 -15.20 6.49
C LEU A 102 -4.30 -14.52 7.84
N ARG A 103 -4.77 -13.26 7.83
CA ARG A 103 -5.08 -12.46 9.03
C ARG A 103 -6.39 -11.72 8.84
N SER A 104 -7.01 -11.29 9.94
CA SER A 104 -8.18 -10.43 9.88
C SER A 104 -8.24 -9.56 11.13
N LEU A 105 -8.97 -8.44 11.02
CA LEU A 105 -9.40 -7.62 12.15
C LEU A 105 -10.89 -7.80 12.47
N LYS A 106 -11.58 -8.65 11.72
CA LYS A 106 -13.03 -8.80 11.77
C LYS A 106 -13.40 -10.24 12.05
N ASP A 107 -14.35 -10.41 12.95
CA ASP A 107 -14.94 -11.72 13.20
C ASP A 107 -15.64 -12.28 11.98
N GLY A 108 -15.55 -13.60 11.82
CA GLY A 108 -16.24 -14.32 10.78
C GLY A 108 -15.45 -15.48 10.24
N THR A 109 -16.16 -16.29 9.47
CA THR A 109 -15.58 -17.45 8.78
C THR A 109 -15.34 -17.09 7.32
N SER A 110 -14.11 -17.32 6.86
CA SER A 110 -13.69 -17.08 5.49
C SER A 110 -13.30 -18.38 4.82
N THR A 111 -13.77 -18.57 3.59
CA THR A 111 -13.38 -19.69 2.74
C THR A 111 -12.42 -19.18 1.68
N TYR A 112 -11.27 -19.85 1.59
CA TYR A 112 -10.19 -19.50 0.68
C TYR A 112 -10.08 -20.53 -0.44
N THR A 113 -9.96 -20.05 -1.67
CA THR A 113 -9.54 -20.82 -2.85
C THR A 113 -8.35 -20.14 -3.53
N ALA A 114 -7.73 -20.83 -4.49
CA ALA A 114 -6.60 -20.35 -5.25
C ALA A 114 -6.97 -20.25 -6.74
N ARG A 115 -6.48 -19.19 -7.40
CA ARG A 115 -6.57 -18.95 -8.84
C ARG A 115 -5.17 -18.92 -9.44
N VAL A 116 -5.02 -19.51 -10.62
CA VAL A 116 -3.80 -19.48 -11.45
C VAL A 116 -4.21 -19.18 -12.88
N GLY A 117 -3.85 -18.00 -13.40
CA GLY A 117 -4.39 -17.52 -14.67
C GLY A 117 -5.91 -17.50 -14.64
N ASP A 118 -6.58 -18.22 -15.55
CA ASP A 118 -8.05 -18.35 -15.55
C ASP A 118 -8.57 -19.59 -14.80
N TYR A 119 -7.67 -20.42 -14.29
CA TYR A 119 -8.05 -21.62 -13.55
C TYR A 119 -8.35 -21.27 -12.08
N ILE A 120 -9.55 -21.62 -11.61
CA ILE A 120 -9.91 -21.59 -10.18
C ILE A 120 -9.88 -23.01 -9.64
N LEU A 121 -9.10 -23.22 -8.58
CA LEU A 121 -9.03 -24.52 -7.93
C LEU A 121 -10.38 -24.84 -7.28
N ASN A 122 -11.01 -25.95 -7.68
CA ASN A 122 -12.26 -26.42 -7.07
C ASN A 122 -12.05 -27.11 -5.70
N ARG A 123 -11.08 -26.62 -4.93
CA ARG A 123 -10.78 -27.03 -3.55
C ARG A 123 -10.68 -25.75 -2.73
N SER A 124 -11.14 -25.82 -1.49
CA SER A 124 -11.08 -24.69 -0.58
C SER A 124 -10.73 -25.13 0.83
N VAL A 125 -10.29 -24.17 1.62
CA VAL A 125 -10.07 -24.28 3.06
C VAL A 125 -10.85 -23.19 3.76
N THR A 126 -11.19 -23.41 5.01
CA THR A 126 -11.96 -22.46 5.81
C THR A 126 -11.18 -22.08 7.05
N VAL A 127 -11.16 -20.79 7.38
CA VAL A 127 -10.58 -20.24 8.60
C VAL A 127 -11.61 -19.38 9.31
N THR A 128 -11.80 -19.61 10.60
CA THR A 128 -12.68 -18.80 11.46
C THR A 128 -11.87 -17.82 12.29
N PHE A 129 -12.06 -16.54 12.03
CA PHE A 129 -11.52 -15.42 12.79
C PHE A 129 -12.48 -15.06 13.94
N ARG A 130 -11.94 -14.93 15.16
CA ARG A 130 -12.72 -14.68 16.39
C ARG A 130 -12.10 -13.55 17.22
N ASP A 131 -12.89 -12.95 18.11
CA ASP A 131 -12.49 -11.92 19.07
C ASP A 131 -11.85 -10.67 18.41
N GLY A 132 -12.39 -10.27 17.26
CA GLY A 132 -12.04 -9.12 16.46
C GLY A 132 -12.92 -7.89 16.71
N LEU A 133 -12.87 -6.97 15.76
CA LEU A 133 -13.67 -5.75 15.80
C LEU A 133 -15.17 -6.06 15.68
N ALA A 134 -15.90 -5.83 16.76
CA ALA A 134 -17.36 -5.87 16.82
C ALA A 134 -18.01 -4.59 16.27
N ILE A 135 -17.24 -3.52 16.09
CA ILE A 135 -17.71 -2.24 15.54
C ILE A 135 -17.57 -2.18 14.02
N SER A 136 -18.47 -1.45 13.36
CA SER A 136 -18.33 -1.11 11.94
C SER A 136 -17.46 0.13 11.79
N LEU A 137 -16.37 0.01 11.02
CA LEU A 137 -15.46 1.11 10.69
C LEU A 137 -15.33 1.21 9.18
N GLN A 138 -15.34 2.44 8.69
CA GLN A 138 -15.13 2.78 7.29
C GLN A 138 -13.79 3.49 7.13
N VAL A 139 -13.13 3.24 5.99
CA VAL A 139 -11.91 4.00 5.62
C VAL A 139 -12.23 5.49 5.66
N GLY A 140 -11.39 6.25 6.35
CA GLY A 140 -11.61 7.68 6.56
C GLY A 140 -12.31 8.04 7.87
N ASP A 141 -12.74 7.07 8.66
CA ASP A 141 -13.28 7.31 9.99
C ASP A 141 -12.23 7.94 10.90
N LEU A 142 -12.67 8.94 11.66
CA LEU A 142 -11.90 9.50 12.76
C LEU A 142 -12.36 8.82 14.04
N ILE A 143 -11.44 8.31 14.84
CA ILE A 143 -11.75 7.52 16.03
C ILE A 143 -10.94 8.00 17.24
N LYS A 144 -11.53 7.91 18.42
CA LYS A 144 -10.84 8.07 19.71
C LYS A 144 -11.43 7.13 20.76
N ILE A 145 -10.74 6.94 21.87
CA ILE A 145 -11.30 6.25 23.03
C ILE A 145 -12.20 7.19 23.85
N PRO A 146 -13.08 6.66 24.73
CA PRO A 146 -13.89 7.49 25.61
C PRO A 146 -13.01 8.30 26.56
N ASP A 147 -13.49 9.48 26.94
CA ASP A 147 -12.88 10.31 27.97
C ASP A 147 -12.94 9.56 29.31
N ASP A 148 -11.82 9.43 30.01
CA ASP A 148 -11.76 8.76 31.32
C ASP A 148 -12.11 9.70 32.49
N GLY A 149 -12.28 11.00 32.21
CA GLY A 149 -12.62 12.06 33.15
C GLY A 149 -11.44 12.53 34.00
N ASP A 150 -10.23 12.00 33.79
CA ASP A 150 -9.03 12.38 34.51
C ASP A 150 -8.26 13.48 33.77
N ALA A 151 -8.54 14.72 34.15
CA ALA A 151 -7.86 15.89 33.59
C ALA A 151 -6.33 15.93 33.85
N LEU A 152 -5.77 15.04 34.67
CA LEU A 152 -4.34 14.97 34.94
C LEU A 152 -3.58 14.11 33.92
N ASN A 153 -4.29 13.30 33.12
CA ASN A 153 -3.68 12.47 32.10
C ASN A 153 -4.27 12.80 30.71
N LEU A 154 -3.48 12.57 29.65
CA LEU A 154 -3.89 12.89 28.27
C LEU A 154 -4.08 11.62 27.42
N ASN A 155 -4.20 10.46 28.06
CA ASN A 155 -4.15 9.15 27.39
C ASN A 155 -5.34 8.92 26.44
N ASP A 156 -6.41 9.67 26.64
CA ASP A 156 -7.70 9.63 25.97
C ASP A 156 -7.93 10.82 25.01
N THR A 157 -6.96 11.73 24.90
CA THR A 157 -7.07 12.92 24.05
C THR A 157 -6.77 12.63 22.57
N ALA A 158 -5.99 11.58 22.30
CA ALA A 158 -5.52 11.25 20.96
C ALA A 158 -6.69 10.92 20.01
N VAL A 159 -6.66 11.55 18.83
CA VAL A 159 -7.54 11.23 17.70
C VAL A 159 -6.73 10.45 16.67
N TYR A 160 -7.38 9.47 16.05
CA TYR A 160 -6.78 8.65 15.02
C TYR A 160 -7.62 8.64 13.75
N TYR A 161 -6.96 8.44 12.62
CA TYR A 161 -7.57 8.18 11.31
C TYR A 161 -7.51 6.68 11.00
N TYR A 162 -8.66 6.06 10.69
CA TYR A 162 -8.72 4.67 10.23
C TYR A 162 -8.47 4.61 8.71
N ALA A 163 -7.32 4.06 8.33
CA ALA A 163 -6.83 4.06 6.96
C ALA A 163 -7.23 2.83 6.15
N VAL A 164 -7.04 2.91 4.83
CA VAL A 164 -7.38 1.83 3.89
C VAL A 164 -6.67 0.51 4.18
N ASN A 165 -5.48 0.57 4.77
CA ASN A 165 -4.68 -0.59 5.15
C ASN A 165 -5.08 -1.23 6.50
N GLY A 166 -6.22 -0.84 7.07
CA GLY A 166 -6.72 -1.38 8.34
C GLY A 166 -5.99 -0.89 9.59
N LYS A 167 -5.09 0.09 9.48
CA LYS A 167 -4.35 0.67 10.61
C LYS A 167 -4.93 2.01 11.05
N ARG A 168 -4.66 2.37 12.29
CA ARG A 168 -4.93 3.71 12.83
C ARG A 168 -3.69 4.60 12.69
N TYR A 169 -3.86 5.80 12.16
CA TYR A 169 -2.80 6.80 12.04
C TYR A 169 -3.05 7.92 13.04
N VAL A 170 -1.99 8.37 13.71
CA VAL A 170 -2.09 9.24 14.89
C VAL A 170 -2.03 10.70 14.46
N PHE A 171 -2.95 11.53 14.95
CA PHE A 171 -2.77 12.99 14.90
C PHE A 171 -1.84 13.40 16.05
N PRO A 172 -0.64 13.95 15.79
CA PRO A 172 0.31 14.27 16.85
C PRO A 172 -0.11 15.42 17.75
N ASN A 173 -0.96 16.32 17.25
CA ASN A 173 -1.54 17.44 17.97
C ASN A 173 -2.76 17.99 17.21
N GLU A 174 -3.47 18.91 17.86
CA GLU A 174 -4.66 19.55 17.30
C GLU A 174 -4.38 20.37 16.04
N LYS A 175 -3.21 21.01 15.91
CA LYS A 175 -2.91 21.83 14.73
C LYS A 175 -2.80 20.98 13.46
N VAL A 176 -2.19 19.79 13.58
CA VAL A 176 -2.17 18.82 12.47
C VAL A 176 -3.60 18.36 12.18
N PHE A 177 -4.41 18.05 13.20
CA PHE A 177 -5.81 17.68 12.99
C PHE A 177 -6.59 18.77 12.23
N PHE A 178 -6.49 20.02 12.68
CA PHE A 178 -7.17 21.17 12.09
C PHE A 178 -6.66 21.55 10.69
N SER A 179 -5.48 21.07 10.31
CA SER A 179 -5.03 21.18 8.92
C SER A 179 -5.80 20.26 7.97
N TRP A 180 -6.39 19.18 8.49
CA TRP A 180 -7.13 18.17 7.73
C TRP A 180 -8.65 18.28 7.88
N TYR A 181 -9.14 18.62 9.07
CA TYR A 181 -10.55 18.65 9.41
C TYR A 181 -10.91 19.95 10.12
N PRO A 182 -12.08 20.54 9.88
CA PRO A 182 -12.45 21.83 10.47
C PRO A 182 -12.75 21.74 11.97
N ASP A 183 -13.22 20.59 12.44
CA ASP A 183 -13.67 20.36 13.81
C ASP A 183 -13.68 18.86 14.14
N PHE A 184 -14.00 18.54 15.40
CA PHE A 184 -14.08 17.16 15.89
C PHE A 184 -15.44 16.49 15.67
N SER A 185 -16.39 17.09 14.93
CA SER A 185 -17.75 16.57 14.79
C SER A 185 -17.82 15.18 14.14
N ARG A 186 -16.81 14.84 13.35
CA ARG A 186 -16.68 13.55 12.66
C ARG A 186 -15.99 12.46 13.48
N VAL A 187 -15.49 12.79 14.68
CA VAL A 187 -14.77 11.85 15.53
C VAL A 187 -15.76 10.91 16.22
N LYS A 188 -15.58 9.61 15.99
CA LYS A 188 -16.33 8.53 16.61
C LYS A 188 -15.61 8.08 17.88
N ILE A 189 -16.36 7.93 18.97
CA ILE A 189 -15.85 7.30 20.19
C ILE A 189 -16.01 5.80 20.04
N ILE A 190 -14.93 5.05 20.23
CA ILE A 190 -14.94 3.59 20.20
C ILE A 190 -14.40 3.01 21.52
N PRO A 191 -14.89 1.84 21.97
CA PRO A 191 -14.37 1.21 23.18
C PRO A 191 -12.87 0.93 23.12
N ASN A 192 -12.17 0.97 24.27
CA ASN A 192 -10.71 0.81 24.34
C ASN A 192 -10.24 -0.59 23.90
N ASP A 193 -11.00 -1.64 24.21
CA ASP A 193 -10.76 -3.00 23.73
C ASP A 193 -10.82 -3.07 22.20
N GLN A 194 -11.81 -2.42 21.59
CA GLN A 194 -11.94 -2.32 20.13
C GLN A 194 -10.81 -1.49 19.51
N MET A 195 -10.44 -0.38 20.16
CA MET A 195 -9.29 0.42 19.75
C MET A 195 -8.04 -0.45 19.74
N SER A 196 -7.74 -1.19 20.81
CA SER A 196 -6.50 -1.98 20.96
C SER A 196 -6.25 -2.99 19.83
N LEU A 197 -7.32 -3.47 19.17
CA LEU A 197 -7.23 -4.38 18.03
C LEU A 197 -6.75 -3.72 16.75
N ILE A 198 -6.84 -2.38 16.62
CA ILE A 198 -6.44 -1.66 15.40
C ILE A 198 -4.96 -1.27 15.50
N PRO A 199 -4.06 -1.84 14.67
CA PRO A 199 -2.63 -1.57 14.76
C PRO A 199 -2.29 -0.11 14.45
N ILE A 200 -1.25 0.41 15.09
CA ILE A 200 -0.73 1.75 14.77
C ILE A 200 0.03 1.70 13.43
N GLY A 201 -0.26 2.66 12.56
CA GLY A 201 0.46 2.91 11.32
C GLY A 201 1.65 3.85 11.56
N ALA A 202 1.39 5.15 11.47
CA ALA A 202 2.37 6.20 11.70
C ALA A 202 1.69 7.50 12.16
N ASN A 203 2.50 8.51 12.44
CA ASN A 203 2.02 9.87 12.66
C ASN A 203 1.59 10.52 11.35
N ILE A 204 0.49 11.26 11.42
CA ILE A 204 -0.02 12.12 10.35
C ILE A 204 0.78 13.42 10.36
N THR A 205 1.11 13.93 9.17
CA THR A 205 1.74 15.24 8.97
C THR A 205 0.69 16.28 8.58
N TYR A 206 1.04 17.56 8.66
CA TYR A 206 0.21 18.66 8.16
C TYR A 206 -0.32 18.38 6.74
N ARG A 207 -1.59 18.71 6.50
CA ARG A 207 -2.21 18.56 5.18
C ARG A 207 -1.41 19.34 4.14
N PRO A 208 -1.05 18.74 2.99
CA PRO A 208 -0.28 19.42 1.96
C PRO A 208 -0.87 20.77 1.54
N GLY A 209 -0.03 21.80 1.54
CA GLY A 209 -0.38 23.17 1.14
C GLY A 209 -1.32 23.91 2.11
N SER A 210 -1.62 23.37 3.29
CA SER A 210 -2.50 24.02 4.28
C SER A 210 -1.80 25.10 5.10
N ARG A 211 -0.56 24.85 5.50
CA ARG A 211 0.27 25.70 6.36
C ARG A 211 1.72 25.70 5.88
N MET A 212 2.43 26.75 6.28
CA MET A 212 3.88 26.73 6.36
C MET A 212 4.30 26.25 7.74
N VAL A 213 5.47 25.65 7.85
CA VAL A 213 5.96 25.10 9.11
C VAL A 213 7.41 25.47 9.37
N LYS A 214 7.78 25.56 10.65
CA LYS A 214 9.15 25.76 11.12
C LYS A 214 9.48 24.81 12.27
N PHE A 215 10.77 24.69 12.53
CA PHE A 215 11.32 23.97 13.67
C PHE A 215 12.09 24.98 14.53
N GLN A 216 12.08 24.82 15.85
CA GLN A 216 12.67 25.80 16.77
C GLN A 216 14.17 26.01 16.55
N THR A 217 14.87 24.96 16.10
CA THR A 217 16.32 24.96 15.86
C THR A 217 16.70 25.25 14.41
N ASP A 218 15.73 25.43 13.51
CA ASP A 218 15.96 25.73 12.09
C ASP A 218 15.27 27.04 11.69
N PRO A 219 16.01 28.09 11.28
CA PRO A 219 15.41 29.37 10.88
C PRO A 219 14.57 29.28 9.59
N LYS A 220 14.66 28.19 8.82
CA LYS A 220 13.98 28.03 7.54
C LYS A 220 12.47 27.86 7.68
N THR A 221 11.75 28.39 6.70
CA THR A 221 10.29 28.21 6.57
C THR A 221 9.99 27.22 5.46
N TYR A 222 9.21 26.19 5.77
CA TYR A 222 8.90 25.11 4.84
C TYR A 222 7.43 25.11 4.45
N VAL A 223 7.16 24.76 3.20
CA VAL A 223 5.83 24.37 2.74
C VAL A 223 5.74 22.85 2.79
N VAL A 224 4.67 22.34 3.39
CA VAL A 224 4.42 20.89 3.43
C VAL A 224 3.73 20.48 2.12
N THR A 225 4.33 19.55 1.39
CA THR A 225 3.75 18.92 0.20
C THR A 225 3.47 17.44 0.45
N LYS A 226 2.90 16.75 -0.56
CA LYS A 226 2.48 15.34 -0.48
C LYS A 226 3.53 14.45 0.21
N GLY A 227 3.05 13.57 1.09
CA GLY A 227 3.86 12.59 1.81
C GLY A 227 4.70 13.18 2.94
N GLY A 228 4.29 14.35 3.49
CA GLY A 228 5.04 15.04 4.54
C GLY A 228 6.37 15.60 4.06
N THR A 229 6.45 16.04 2.80
CA THR A 229 7.68 16.58 2.22
C THR A 229 7.80 18.07 2.52
N LEU A 230 8.89 18.50 3.14
CA LEU A 230 9.20 19.88 3.48
C LEU A 230 9.99 20.53 2.35
N ARG A 231 9.42 21.55 1.71
CA ARG A 231 10.09 22.34 0.67
C ARG A 231 10.40 23.74 1.20
N TRP A 232 11.68 24.06 1.32
CA TRP A 232 12.13 25.34 1.88
C TRP A 232 11.75 26.51 0.97
N ALA A 233 10.96 27.47 1.47
CA ALA A 233 10.75 28.76 0.82
C ALA A 233 11.97 29.66 1.10
N LYS A 234 12.85 29.82 0.09
CA LYS A 234 14.14 30.53 0.26
C LYS A 234 14.02 32.01 0.58
N THR A 235 12.91 32.64 0.21
CA THR A 235 12.67 34.07 0.41
C THR A 235 11.25 34.35 0.88
N GLU A 236 11.04 35.51 1.50
CA GLU A 236 9.69 35.99 1.82
C GLU A 236 8.83 36.19 0.57
N GLY A 237 9.45 36.53 -0.57
CA GLY A 237 8.73 36.67 -1.84
C GLY A 237 8.07 35.37 -2.28
N VAL A 238 8.74 34.23 -2.08
CA VAL A 238 8.15 32.90 -2.32
C VAL A 238 7.00 32.63 -1.36
N ALA A 239 7.18 32.92 -0.07
CA ALA A 239 6.13 32.72 0.93
C ALA A 239 4.89 33.57 0.66
N ARG A 240 5.07 34.87 0.36
CA ARG A 240 4.00 35.78 -0.07
C ARG A 240 3.32 35.31 -1.36
N GLY A 241 4.08 34.83 -2.33
CA GLY A 241 3.52 34.31 -3.59
C GLY A 241 2.64 33.07 -3.39
N LEU A 242 2.84 32.30 -2.32
CA LEU A 242 2.06 31.10 -2.01
C LEU A 242 0.88 31.39 -1.08
N PHE A 243 1.09 32.12 0.01
CA PHE A 243 0.11 32.32 1.09
C PHE A 243 -0.41 33.77 1.21
N GLY A 244 -0.02 34.65 0.30
CA GLY A 244 -0.38 36.07 0.29
C GLY A 244 0.41 36.91 1.31
N GLU A 245 0.03 38.18 1.46
CA GLU A 245 0.70 39.12 2.36
C GLU A 245 0.70 38.66 3.83
N SER A 246 -0.36 37.95 4.24
CA SER A 246 -0.51 37.39 5.60
C SER A 246 0.17 36.03 5.78
N TRP A 247 1.11 35.63 4.92
CA TRP A 247 1.77 34.32 4.97
C TRP A 247 2.35 33.99 6.37
N ASN A 248 2.79 35.00 7.10
CA ASN A 248 3.34 34.86 8.46
C ASN A 248 2.30 34.35 9.48
N GLN A 249 1.01 34.55 9.22
CA GLN A 249 -0.09 33.99 10.02
C GLN A 249 -0.40 32.53 9.68
N TYR A 250 0.21 31.98 8.62
CA TYR A 250 0.08 30.59 8.19
C TYR A 250 1.28 29.73 8.61
N ILE A 251 2.17 30.26 9.43
CA ILE A 251 3.33 29.53 9.94
C ILE A 251 2.97 28.88 11.29
N ASP A 252 3.17 27.58 11.36
CA ASP A 252 3.12 26.83 12.62
C ASP A 252 4.51 26.29 13.00
N ASP A 253 4.83 26.36 14.29
CA ASP A 253 5.98 25.67 14.86
C ASP A 253 5.66 24.17 15.09
N ILE A 254 6.60 23.33 14.68
CA ILE A 254 6.59 21.89 14.94
C ILE A 254 7.66 21.57 15.99
N SER A 255 7.28 20.79 17.00
CA SER A 255 8.24 20.24 17.97
C SER A 255 9.27 19.34 17.29
N GLU A 256 10.54 19.43 17.69
CA GLU A 256 11.65 18.71 17.04
C GLU A 256 11.49 17.19 17.08
N GLY A 257 10.81 16.65 18.08
CA GLY A 257 10.51 15.23 18.16
C GLY A 257 9.68 14.70 16.97
N PHE A 258 9.00 15.59 16.24
CA PHE A 258 8.23 15.23 15.06
C PHE A 258 8.97 15.45 13.74
N TYR A 259 10.19 16.00 13.75
CA TYR A 259 11.00 16.21 12.54
C TYR A 259 11.16 14.91 11.73
N VAL A 260 11.36 13.79 12.42
CA VAL A 260 11.51 12.45 11.82
C VAL A 260 10.28 11.96 11.03
N ASN A 261 9.11 12.59 11.21
CA ASN A 261 7.92 12.26 10.43
C ASN A 261 7.92 12.90 9.04
N TYR A 262 8.84 13.82 8.77
CA TYR A 262 8.93 14.59 7.54
C TYR A 262 10.13 14.19 6.69
N ARG A 263 10.10 14.56 5.41
CA ARG A 263 11.21 14.39 4.46
C ARG A 263 11.60 15.73 3.87
N ILE A 264 12.89 16.02 3.76
CA ILE A 264 13.34 17.22 3.04
C ILE A 264 13.20 17.01 1.54
N GLY A 265 12.52 17.94 0.87
CA GLY A 265 12.37 17.98 -0.57
C GLY A 265 13.15 19.12 -1.21
N THR A 266 13.04 19.23 -2.54
CA THR A 266 13.66 20.32 -3.30
C THR A 266 13.15 21.67 -2.82
N PRO A 267 14.05 22.63 -2.49
CA PRO A 267 13.68 24.00 -2.15
C PRO A 267 12.83 24.68 -3.22
N LEU A 268 12.18 25.78 -2.85
CA LEU A 268 11.36 26.62 -3.70
C LEU A 268 12.14 27.90 -4.03
N ASP A 269 12.41 28.10 -5.31
CA ASP A 269 12.99 29.32 -5.86
C ASP A 269 11.88 30.31 -6.27
N SER A 270 10.70 29.79 -6.59
CA SER A 270 9.50 30.55 -6.95
C SER A 270 8.22 29.94 -6.34
N ALA A 271 7.17 30.74 -6.18
CA ALA A 271 5.85 30.24 -5.80
C ALA A 271 5.26 29.26 -6.85
N LEU A 272 5.67 29.40 -8.12
CA LEU A 272 5.27 28.49 -9.19
C LEU A 272 5.83 27.07 -9.04
N ASP A 273 6.82 26.86 -8.17
CA ASP A 273 7.39 25.54 -7.90
C ASP A 273 6.45 24.67 -7.04
N ALA A 274 5.47 25.28 -6.37
CA ALA A 274 4.54 24.62 -5.46
C ALA A 274 3.13 25.27 -5.50
N PRO A 275 2.45 25.29 -6.64
CA PRO A 275 1.09 25.84 -6.76
C PRO A 275 0.14 25.18 -5.77
N LEU A 276 -0.36 25.96 -4.80
CA LEU A 276 -1.10 25.42 -3.65
C LEU A 276 -2.43 24.79 -4.05
N ASP A 277 -3.09 25.30 -5.09
CA ASP A 277 -4.31 24.76 -5.66
C ASP A 277 -4.10 23.34 -6.21
N LEU A 278 -3.01 23.11 -6.96
CA LEU A 278 -2.65 21.79 -7.45
C LEU A 278 -2.27 20.84 -6.31
N ILE A 279 -1.49 21.32 -5.33
CA ILE A 279 -1.12 20.52 -4.16
C ILE A 279 -2.37 20.09 -3.38
N ARG A 280 -3.26 21.03 -3.05
CA ARG A 280 -4.46 20.79 -2.25
C ARG A 280 -5.49 19.92 -2.97
N SER A 281 -5.57 19.98 -4.30
CA SER A 281 -6.48 19.16 -5.10
C SER A 281 -5.93 17.75 -5.35
N SER A 282 -4.60 17.58 -5.39
CA SER A 282 -3.95 16.28 -5.55
C SER A 282 -4.04 15.37 -4.32
N VAL A 283 -4.39 15.92 -3.16
CA VAL A 283 -4.47 15.21 -1.87
C VAL A 283 -5.79 15.53 -1.17
N GLN A 284 -6.76 14.63 -1.33
CA GLN A 284 -8.10 14.73 -0.75
C GLN A 284 -8.25 13.88 0.52
N SER A 285 -7.34 12.95 0.78
CA SER A 285 -7.35 12.11 1.98
C SER A 285 -5.95 11.84 2.52
N ILE A 286 -5.89 11.39 3.78
CA ILE A 286 -4.65 10.95 4.43
C ILE A 286 -4.09 9.70 3.73
N ASP A 287 -4.96 8.80 3.25
CA ASP A 287 -4.51 7.66 2.43
C ASP A 287 -3.74 8.14 1.19
N GLN A 288 -4.26 9.12 0.45
CA GLN A 288 -3.61 9.68 -0.74
C GLN A 288 -2.29 10.38 -0.42
N ASP A 289 -2.25 11.16 0.66
CA ASP A 289 -1.02 11.84 1.10
C ASP A 289 0.09 10.85 1.38
N ARG A 290 -0.25 9.79 2.09
CA ARG A 290 0.68 8.78 2.56
C ARG A 290 0.97 7.67 1.55
N GLY A 291 0.30 7.69 0.39
CA GLY A 291 0.42 6.64 -0.62
C GLY A 291 -0.01 5.28 -0.08
N LEU A 292 -1.02 5.26 0.81
CA LEU A 292 -1.56 4.02 1.34
C LEU A 292 -2.39 3.35 0.25
N VAL A 293 -2.08 2.09 0.03
CA VAL A 293 -2.86 1.21 -0.83
C VAL A 293 -3.51 0.15 0.06
N ASP A 294 -4.57 -0.44 -0.47
CA ASP A 294 -5.27 -1.51 0.24
C ASP A 294 -4.41 -2.78 0.23
N ASN A 295 -3.47 -2.88 1.18
CA ASN A 295 -2.62 -4.06 1.33
C ASN A 295 -3.37 -5.29 1.82
N ARG A 296 -4.69 -5.21 2.05
CA ARG A 296 -5.51 -6.41 2.28
C ARG A 296 -5.53 -7.29 1.02
N PHE A 297 -5.08 -6.76 -0.12
CA PHE A 297 -4.82 -7.51 -1.34
C PHE A 297 -3.55 -7.05 -2.07
N PRO A 298 -2.57 -7.94 -2.28
CA PRO A 298 -1.59 -7.81 -3.36
C PRO A 298 -2.20 -8.19 -4.73
#